data_AF-A0A2K1X944-F1
#
_entry.id   AF-A0A2K1X944-F1
#
_cell.length_a   1.000
_cell.length_b   1.000
_cell.length_c   1.000
_cell.angle_alpha   90.00
_cell.angle_beta   90.00
_cell.angle_gamma   90.00
#
_symmetry.space_group_name_H-M   'P 1'
#
loop_
_entity.id
_entity.type
_entity.pdbx_description
1 polymer ?
#
loop_
_entity_poly.entity_id
_entity_poly.type
_entity_poly.pdbx_seq_one_letter_code
_entity_poly.pdbx_strand_id
1 'polypeptide(L)'
;MLAINNPFYGGISKNTESLASIHTEIRFVEIPDTIPTPPPEALAVSPASAFTSYINDHKTLVKDTIVNLVMAPPTLHQFVVVDMFCTAFIDVAKELGVPSRVLQKTS
;
A
#
# COMPACT_ATOMS: atom_id res chain seq x y z
N MET A 1 5.96 -6.70 -2.10
CA MET A 1 4.60 -6.12 -2.12
C MET A 1 4.34 -5.47 -0.77
N LEU A 2 3.88 -4.22 -0.75
CA LEU A 2 3.47 -3.55 0.48
C LEU A 2 2.04 -3.96 0.82
N ALA A 3 1.79 -4.33 2.07
CA ALA A 3 0.47 -4.67 2.57
C ALA A 3 0.03 -3.62 3.59
N ILE A 4 -1.09 -2.95 3.29
CA ILE A 4 -1.78 -2.02 4.21
C ILE A 4 -3.08 -2.69 4.62
N ASN A 5 -3.34 -2.76 5.93
CA ASN A 5 -4.54 -3.38 6.45
C ASN A 5 -5.79 -2.65 5.94
N ASN A 6 -6.78 -3.40 5.46
CA ASN A 6 -8.01 -2.82 4.94
C ASN A 6 -8.90 -2.45 6.14
N PRO A 7 -9.23 -1.16 6.33
CA PRO A 7 -10.05 -0.73 7.47
C PRO A 7 -11.47 -1.31 7.44
N PHE A 8 -11.92 -1.89 6.33
CA PHE A 8 -13.28 -2.41 6.13
C PHE A 8 -13.38 -3.94 6.17
N TYR A 9 -12.25 -4.65 6.01
CA TYR A 9 -12.20 -6.11 6.03
C TYR A 9 -11.12 -6.57 6.99
N GLY A 10 -11.53 -7.25 8.06
CA GLY A 10 -10.61 -7.73 9.08
C GLY A 10 -9.66 -8.80 8.57
N GLY A 11 -8.35 -8.49 8.61
CA GLY A 11 -7.25 -9.46 8.62
C GLY A 11 -6.71 -9.85 7.24
N ILE A 12 -5.70 -9.12 6.76
CA ILE A 12 -4.93 -9.53 5.57
C ILE A 12 -3.82 -10.54 5.93
N SER A 13 -3.40 -10.59 7.20
CA SER A 13 -2.22 -11.34 7.66
C SER A 13 -2.25 -12.85 7.30
N LYS A 14 -3.39 -13.52 7.47
CA LYS A 14 -3.53 -14.94 7.09
C LYS A 14 -3.39 -15.18 5.59
N ASN A 15 -3.79 -14.22 4.76
CA ASN A 15 -3.73 -14.34 3.30
C ASN A 15 -2.32 -14.03 2.79
N THR A 16 -1.63 -13.07 3.39
CA THR A 16 -0.24 -12.74 3.04
C THR A 16 0.72 -13.87 3.38
N GLU A 17 0.55 -14.55 4.53
CA GLU A 17 1.36 -15.70 4.91
C GLU A 17 1.17 -16.90 3.96
N SER A 18 -0.08 -17.21 3.62
CA SER A 18 -0.41 -18.26 2.66
C SER A 18 0.20 -17.99 1.28
N LEU A 19 0.05 -16.76 0.76
CA LEU A 19 0.61 -16.38 -0.53
C LEU A 19 2.15 -16.35 -0.53
N ALA A 20 2.77 -15.91 0.57
CA ALA A 20 4.23 -15.96 0.73
C ALA A 20 4.75 -17.40 0.73
N SER A 21 3.98 -18.35 1.26
CA SER A 21 4.35 -19.78 1.24
C SER A 21 4.31 -20.40 -0.16
N ILE A 22 3.44 -19.90 -1.03
CA ILE A 22 3.27 -20.37 -2.42
C ILE A 22 4.26 -19.68 -3.36
N HIS A 23 4.52 -18.39 -3.15
CA HIS A 23 5.37 -17.56 -3.99
C HIS A 23 6.57 -17.03 -3.20
N THR A 24 7.64 -17.81 -3.14
CA THR A 24 8.90 -17.46 -2.47
C THR A 24 9.61 -16.24 -3.06
N GLU A 25 9.31 -15.92 -4.33
CA GLU A 25 9.78 -14.72 -5.05
C GLU A 25 9.12 -13.42 -4.54
N ILE A 26 7.97 -13.52 -3.87
CA ILE A 26 7.18 -12.37 -3.42
C ILE A 26 7.35 -12.19 -1.91
N ARG A 27 8.05 -11.11 -1.54
CA ARG A 27 8.13 -10.69 -0.13
C ARG A 27 7.03 -9.70 0.20
N PHE A 28 6.24 -10.00 1.23
CA PHE A 28 5.29 -9.06 1.82
C PHE A 28 5.97 -8.22 2.90
N VAL A 29 5.64 -6.93 2.94
CA VAL A 29 6.12 -6.00 3.97
C VAL A 29 4.88 -5.35 4.57
N GLU A 30 4.66 -5.61 5.85
CA GLU A 30 3.57 -5.02 6.61
C GLU A 30 3.91 -3.58 6.98
N ILE A 31 2.91 -2.72 6.82
CA ILE A 31 3.00 -1.32 7.20
C ILE A 31 2.40 -1.17 8.60
N PRO A 32 3.06 -0.45 9.53
CA PRO A 32 2.55 -0.27 10.89
C PRO A 32 1.12 0.31 10.95
N ASP A 33 0.22 -0.35 11.68
CA ASP A 33 -1.16 0.09 11.96
C ASP A 33 -1.19 1.26 12.98
N THR A 34 -0.46 2.34 12.68
CA THR A 34 -0.35 3.53 13.54
C THR A 34 -1.44 4.56 13.27
N ILE A 35 -2.14 4.42 12.15
CA ILE A 35 -3.16 5.37 11.70
C ILE A 35 -4.54 4.82 12.07
N PRO A 36 -5.38 5.57 12.79
CA PRO A 36 -6.72 5.15 13.15
C PRO A 36 -7.56 4.84 11.92
N THR A 37 -8.39 3.80 12.01
CA THR A 37 -9.36 3.49 10.96
C THR A 37 -10.40 4.62 10.86
N PRO A 38 -10.87 4.93 9.64
CA PRO A 38 -11.88 5.98 9.45
C PRO A 38 -13.17 5.65 10.20
N PRO A 39 -13.81 6.64 10.84
CA PRO A 39 -15.03 6.41 11.60
C PRO A 39 -16.17 5.92 10.70
N PRO A 40 -17.09 5.08 11.21
CA PRO A 40 -18.21 4.53 10.42
C PRO A 40 -19.07 5.60 9.73
N GLU A 41 -19.18 6.79 10.33
CA GLU A 41 -19.92 7.93 9.79
C GLU A 41 -19.32 8.45 8.48
N ALA A 42 -17.99 8.53 8.38
CA ALA A 42 -17.30 8.93 7.15
C ALA A 42 -17.53 7.91 6.02
N LEU A 43 -17.69 6.63 6.39
CA LEU A 43 -17.99 5.54 5.45
C LEU A 43 -19.43 5.58 4.96
N ALA A 44 -20.37 5.95 5.82
CA ALA A 44 -21.77 6.09 5.44
C ALA A 44 -21.99 7.24 4.43
N VAL A 45 -21.19 8.31 4.53
CA VAL A 45 -21.29 9.47 3.65
C VAL A 45 -20.63 9.20 2.29
N SER A 46 -19.37 8.75 2.28
CA SER A 46 -18.66 8.46 1.04
C SER A 46 -17.49 7.49 1.28
N PRO A 47 -17.72 6.18 1.07
CA PRO A 47 -16.71 5.14 1.30
C PRO A 47 -15.40 5.38 0.53
N ALA A 48 -15.52 5.81 -0.73
CA ALA A 48 -14.35 6.06 -1.59
C ALA A 48 -13.50 7.23 -1.09
N SER A 49 -14.14 8.31 -0.62
CA SER A 49 -13.42 9.47 -0.08
C SER A 49 -12.74 9.14 1.26
N ALA A 50 -13.43 8.40 2.13
CA ALA A 50 -12.89 7.98 3.42
C ALA A 50 -11.70 7.03 3.25
N PHE A 51 -11.79 6.10 2.29
CA PHE A 51 -10.67 5.22 1.94
C PHE A 51 -9.48 6.00 1.37
N THR A 52 -9.73 6.93 0.45
CA THR A 52 -8.68 7.78 -0.13
C THR A 52 -7.98 8.62 0.93
N SER A 53 -8.74 9.21 1.88
CA SER A 53 -8.18 9.95 3.01
C SER A 53 -7.30 9.06 3.89
N TYR A 54 -7.80 7.87 4.24
CA TYR A 54 -7.04 6.90 5.04
C TYR A 54 -5.72 6.51 4.36
N ILE A 55 -5.73 6.26 3.05
CA ILE A 55 -4.52 5.94 2.28
C ILE A 55 -3.56 7.13 2.22
N ASN A 56 -4.08 8.36 2.09
CA ASN A 56 -3.25 9.58 2.11
C ASN A 56 -2.53 9.75 3.46
N ASP A 57 -3.20 9.44 4.56
CA ASP A 57 -2.59 9.53 5.89
C ASP A 57 -1.39 8.56 6.02
N HIS A 58 -1.42 7.42 5.31
CA HIS A 58 -0.32 6.45 5.25
C HIS A 58 0.87 6.86 4.37
N LYS A 59 0.79 7.99 3.65
CA LYS A 59 1.79 8.41 2.66
C LYS A 59 3.21 8.46 3.21
N THR A 60 3.40 9.06 4.39
CA THR A 60 4.72 9.19 5.02
C THR A 60 5.28 7.83 5.41
N LEU A 61 4.47 6.99 6.04
CA LEU A 61 4.89 5.66 6.49
C LEU A 61 5.24 4.72 5.33
N VAL A 62 4.44 4.78 4.27
CA VAL A 62 4.70 4.04 3.02
C VAL A 62 5.99 4.55 2.37
N LYS A 63 6.21 5.86 2.34
CA LYS A 63 7.44 6.45 1.82
C LYS A 63 8.67 5.96 2.57
N ASP A 64 8.66 6.01 3.90
CA ASP A 64 9.78 5.55 4.73
C ASP A 64 10.07 4.05 4.49
N THR A 65 9.00 3.25 4.37
CA THR A 65 9.10 1.83 4.06
C THR A 65 9.72 1.58 2.67
N ILE A 66 9.29 2.33 1.65
CA ILE A 66 9.85 2.22 0.29
C ILE A 66 11.33 2.64 0.29
N VAL A 67 11.69 3.74 0.96
CA VAL A 67 13.09 4.20 1.04
C VAL A 67 13.98 3.11 1.63
N ASN A 68 13.55 2.47 2.72
CA ASN A 68 14.28 1.37 3.34
C ASN A 68 14.44 0.16 2.40
N LEU A 69 13.44 -0.11 1.55
CA LEU A 69 13.50 -1.19 0.57
C LEU A 69 14.40 -0.86 -0.63
N VAL A 70 14.40 0.40 -1.07
CA VAL A 70 15.20 0.89 -2.21
C VAL A 70 16.67 1.05 -1.86
N MET A 71 16.99 1.34 -0.59
CA MET A 71 18.37 1.41 -0.07
C MET A 71 19.05 0.02 0.03
N ALA A 72 18.29 -1.08 -0.08
CA ALA A 72 18.85 -2.42 -0.15
C ALA A 72 19.62 -2.63 -1.48
N PRO A 73 20.64 -3.51 -1.53
CA PRO A 73 21.54 -3.61 -2.68
C PRO A 73 20.79 -3.77 -4.02
N PRO A 74 21.24 -3.07 -5.08
CA PRO A 74 20.49 -2.92 -6.31
C PRO A 74 20.56 -4.19 -7.14
N THR A 75 19.58 -5.09 -7.00
CA THR A 75 19.52 -6.32 -7.81
C THR A 75 18.39 -6.34 -8.82
N LEU A 76 17.45 -5.39 -8.79
CA LEU A 76 16.29 -5.40 -9.70
C LEU A 76 15.85 -4.02 -10.18
N HIS A 77 15.29 -4.02 -11.40
CA HIS A 77 14.50 -2.93 -11.94
C HIS A 77 13.36 -2.61 -10.98
N GLN A 78 13.44 -1.44 -10.34
CA GLN A 78 12.44 -0.98 -9.39
C GLN A 78 11.31 -0.32 -10.18
N PHE A 79 10.09 -0.80 -10.00
CA PHE A 79 8.89 -0.12 -10.47
C PHE A 79 7.81 -0.27 -9.39
N VAL A 80 6.94 0.72 -9.31
CA VAL A 80 5.87 0.77 -8.32
C VAL A 80 4.54 0.53 -9.01
N VAL A 81 3.80 -0.50 -8.59
CA VAL A 81 2.41 -0.72 -9.00
C VAL A 81 1.51 -0.30 -7.85
N VAL A 82 0.57 0.58 -8.14
CA VAL A 82 -0.41 1.09 -7.17
C VAL A 82 -1.81 0.82 -7.66
N ASP A 83 -2.74 0.60 -6.73
CA ASP A 83 -4.17 0.55 -7.03
C ASP A 83 -4.72 1.97 -7.34
N MET A 84 -5.90 2.08 -7.96
CA MET A 84 -6.55 3.35 -8.32
C MET A 84 -6.76 4.28 -7.11
N PHE A 85 -6.98 3.72 -5.92
CA PHE A 85 -7.13 4.52 -4.69
C PHE A 85 -5.80 4.91 -4.03
N CYS A 86 -4.69 4.34 -4.50
CA CYS A 86 -3.35 4.51 -3.93
C CYS A 86 -2.45 5.43 -4.76
N THR A 87 -3.06 6.32 -5.56
CA THR A 87 -2.34 7.28 -6.41
C THR A 87 -1.45 8.24 -5.62
N ALA A 88 -1.72 8.44 -4.33
CA ALA A 88 -0.87 9.20 -3.41
C ALA A 88 0.59 8.71 -3.38
N PHE A 89 0.83 7.41 -3.62
CA PHE A 89 2.16 6.82 -3.65
C PHE A 89 2.88 7.01 -5.00
N ILE A 90 2.20 7.51 -6.03
CA ILE A 90 2.84 7.89 -7.30
C ILE A 90 3.77 9.08 -7.08
N ASP A 91 3.35 10.06 -6.28
CA ASP A 91 4.20 11.19 -5.91
C ASP A 91 5.45 10.72 -5.18
N VAL A 92 5.29 9.75 -4.27
CA VAL A 92 6.40 9.14 -3.54
C VAL A 92 7.36 8.43 -4.50
N ALA A 93 6.84 7.62 -5.43
CA ALA A 93 7.67 6.94 -6.43
C ALA A 93 8.41 7.95 -7.32
N LYS A 94 7.75 9.05 -7.71
CA LYS A 94 8.34 10.14 -8.49
C LYS A 94 9.48 10.82 -7.74
N GLU A 95 9.32 11.11 -6.46
CA GLU A 95 10.38 11.67 -5.60
C GLU A 95 11.60 10.75 -5.50
N LEU A 96 11.38 9.43 -5.54
CA LEU A 96 12.44 8.42 -5.49
C LEU A 96 13.03 8.08 -6.87
N GLY A 97 12.54 8.70 -7.95
CA GLY A 97 13.00 8.43 -9.31
C GLY A 97 12.58 7.06 -9.86
N VAL A 98 11.56 6.43 -9.26
CA VAL A 98 11.09 5.08 -9.62
C VAL A 98 9.85 5.17 -10.52
N PRO A 99 9.81 4.48 -11.68
CA PRO A 99 8.63 4.48 -12.54
C PRO A 99 7.41 3.85 -11.85
N SER A 100 6.22 4.43 -12.06
CA SER A 100 4.96 3.93 -11.49
C SER A 100 3.93 3.50 -12.55
N ARG A 101 3.02 2.58 -12.16
CA ARG A 101 1.85 2.15 -12.93
C ARG A 101 0.63 2.04 -12.02
N VAL A 102 -0.52 2.49 -12.52
CA VAL A 102 -1.81 2.31 -11.85
C VAL A 102 -2.46 1.03 -12.34
N LEU A 103 -2.86 0.17 -11.42
CA LEU A 103 -3.70 -0.99 -11.66
C LEU A 103 -5.13 -0.60 -11.32
N GLN A 104 -6.00 -0.56 -12.33
CA GLN A 104 -7.42 -0.36 -12.14
C GLN A 104 -8.08 -1.73 -11.93
N LYS A 105 -8.56 -1.99 -10.71
CA LYS A 105 -9.48 -3.11 -10.47
C LYS A 105 -10.91 -2.64 -10.71
N THR A 106 -11.49 -3.03 -11.84
CA THR A 106 -12.95 -2.99 -12.03
C THR A 106 -13.55 -4.24 -11.38
N SER A 107 -14.48 -4.02 -10.43
CA SER A 107 -15.32 -5.07 -9.85
C SER A 107 -16.27 -5.67 -10.87
#